data_AF-A0A6B3GQH7-F1
#
_entry.id   AF-A0A6B3GQH7-F1
#
_cell.length_a   1.000
_cell.length_b   1.000
_cell.length_c   1.000
_cell.angle_alpha   90.00
_cell.angle_beta   90.00
_cell.angle_gamma   90.00
#
_symmetry.space_group_name_H-M   'P 1'
#
loop_
_entity.id
_entity.type
_entity.pdbx_description
1 polymer ?
#
loop_
_entity_poly.entity_id
_entity_poly.type
_entity_poly.pdbx_seq_one_letter_code
_entity_poly.pdbx_strand_id
1 'polypeptide(L)'
;NVLDRFAIDFSLCMYCGICIEVCPFDALFWSPEFEYAETDIHELTHERDKLREWMWTVPEPPALDPGAEEPKEITAARKAADKLAAQRAREQQEEQEPRQQQDEKGGTP
;
A
#
# COMPACT_ATOMS: atom_id res chain seq x y z
N ASN A 1 21.59 -10.88 6.27
CA ASN A 1 21.33 -11.42 4.94
C ASN A 1 20.66 -10.31 4.16
N VAL A 2 21.39 -9.64 3.27
CA VAL A 2 20.84 -8.60 2.40
C VAL A 2 20.55 -9.26 1.06
N LEU A 3 19.32 -9.12 0.59
CA LEU A 3 18.92 -9.56 -0.74
C LEU A 3 19.34 -8.48 -1.74
N ASP A 4 20.53 -8.61 -2.31
CA ASP A 4 21.12 -7.61 -3.22
C ASP A 4 20.72 -7.83 -4.69
N ARG A 5 20.11 -8.97 -5.03
CA ARG A 5 19.68 -9.29 -6.40
C ARG A 5 18.32 -9.95 -6.41
N PHE A 6 17.48 -9.51 -7.35
CA PHE A 6 16.19 -10.13 -7.65
C PHE A 6 16.10 -10.31 -9.16
N ALA A 7 15.96 -11.57 -9.58
CA ALA A 7 15.82 -11.95 -10.98
C ALA A 7 14.85 -13.13 -11.08
N ILE A 8 14.13 -13.21 -12.19
CA ILE A 8 13.30 -14.35 -12.55
C ILE A 8 13.91 -14.98 -13.80
N ASP A 9 14.28 -16.26 -13.69
CA ASP A 9 14.68 -17.06 -14.84
C ASP A 9 13.43 -17.68 -15.48
N PHE A 10 12.98 -17.10 -16.59
CA PHE A 10 11.81 -17.57 -17.31
C PHE A 10 12.05 -18.88 -18.06
N SER A 11 13.30 -19.34 -18.20
CA SER A 11 13.60 -20.68 -18.73
C SER A 11 13.28 -21.80 -17.72
N LEU A 12 13.22 -21.46 -16.43
CA LEU A 12 12.89 -22.38 -15.33
C LEU A 12 11.50 -22.12 -14.71
N CYS A 13 10.93 -20.94 -14.93
CA CYS A 13 9.61 -20.58 -14.44
C CYS A 13 8.51 -21.46 -15.08
N MET A 14 7.68 -22.08 -14.25
CA MET A 14 6.54 -22.89 -14.70
C MET A 14 5.21 -22.12 -14.68
N TYR A 15 5.25 -20.80 -14.44
CA TYR A 15 4.07 -19.93 -14.35
C TYR A 15 3.03 -20.37 -13.31
N CYS A 16 3.45 -21.00 -12.22
CA CYS A 16 2.55 -21.55 -11.21
C CYS A 16 1.94 -20.51 -10.25
N GLY A 17 2.47 -19.28 -10.21
CA GLY A 17 1.95 -18.21 -9.34
C GLY A 17 2.36 -18.27 -7.87
N ILE A 18 3.06 -19.33 -7.43
CA ILE A 18 3.47 -19.50 -6.01
C ILE A 18 4.26 -18.29 -5.50
N CYS A 19 5.14 -17.71 -6.31
CA CYS A 19 5.92 -16.53 -5.91
C CYS A 19 5.06 -15.31 -5.57
N ILE A 20 3.90 -15.16 -6.22
CA ILE A 20 2.94 -14.08 -5.96
C ILE A 20 2.17 -14.38 -4.68
N GLU A 21 1.60 -15.58 -4.57
CA GLU A 21 0.77 -15.99 -3.43
C GLU A 21 1.52 -15.98 -2.09
N VAL A 22 2.79 -16.38 -2.09
CA VAL A 22 3.60 -16.42 -0.87
C VAL A 22 4.27 -15.09 -0.55
N CYS A 23 4.17 -14.09 -1.44
CA CYS A 23 4.80 -12.79 -1.20
C CYS A 23 4.08 -12.08 -0.06
N PRO A 24 4.72 -11.84 1.10
CA PRO A 24 4.03 -11.26 2.25
C PRO A 24 3.80 -9.75 2.13
N PHE A 25 4.27 -9.15 1.04
CA PHE A 25 4.23 -7.71 0.81
C PHE A 25 3.51 -7.34 -0.49
N ASP A 26 2.89 -8.31 -1.16
CA ASP A 26 2.28 -8.13 -2.48
C ASP A 26 3.22 -7.38 -3.44
N ALA A 27 4.50 -7.77 -3.48
CA ALA A 27 5.50 -7.11 -4.31
C ALA A 27 5.53 -7.65 -5.75
N LEU A 28 4.84 -8.76 -6.03
CA LEU A 28 4.83 -9.45 -7.31
C LEU A 28 3.40 -9.60 -7.81
N PHE A 29 3.21 -9.39 -9.11
CA PHE A 29 1.91 -9.49 -9.78
C PHE A 29 2.09 -10.07 -11.18
N TRP A 30 1.00 -10.62 -11.74
CA TRP A 30 0.97 -10.95 -13.15
C TRP A 30 0.81 -9.67 -13.98
N SER A 31 1.71 -9.50 -14.95
CA SER A 31 1.58 -8.51 -16.00
C SER A 31 0.88 -9.14 -17.23
N PRO A 32 0.12 -8.36 -18.01
CA PRO A 32 -0.40 -8.80 -19.31
C PRO A 32 0.69 -8.97 -20.38
N GLU A 33 1.94 -8.57 -20.13
CA GLU A 33 3.04 -8.75 -21.08
C GLU A 33 3.37 -10.25 -21.25
N PHE A 34 3.26 -10.75 -22.48
CA PHE A 34 3.52 -12.16 -22.82
C PHE A 34 4.49 -12.34 -24.00
N GLU A 35 4.74 -11.29 -24.79
CA GLU A 35 5.63 -11.32 -25.95
C GLU A 35 7.06 -10.94 -25.57
N TYR A 36 7.75 -11.84 -24.87
CA TYR A 36 9.15 -11.67 -24.44
C TYR A 36 10.03 -12.87 -24.80
N ALA A 37 9.67 -13.57 -25.88
CA ALA A 37 10.48 -14.66 -26.39
C ALA A 37 11.82 -14.14 -26.91
N GLU A 38 12.91 -14.77 -26.47
CA GLU A 38 14.28 -14.42 -26.86
C GLU A 38 14.91 -15.58 -27.64
N THR A 39 16.00 -15.29 -28.37
CA THR A 39 16.72 -16.32 -29.15
C THR A 39 17.83 -17.02 -28.38
N ASP A 40 18.31 -16.42 -27.29
CA ASP A 40 19.26 -17.00 -26.34
C ASP A 40 18.56 -17.28 -25.00
N ILE A 41 18.82 -18.46 -24.43
CA ILE A 41 18.28 -18.85 -23.12
C ILE A 41 18.78 -17.91 -22.00
N HIS A 42 19.98 -17.34 -22.13
CA HIS A 42 20.51 -16.41 -21.15
C HIS A 42 19.72 -15.09 -21.08
N GLU A 43 19.02 -14.73 -22.16
CA GLU A 43 18.18 -13.52 -22.23
C GLU A 43 16.82 -13.69 -21.56
N LEU A 44 16.40 -14.94 -21.26
CA LEU A 44 15.19 -15.25 -20.50
C LEU A 44 15.35 -15.04 -18.98
N THR A 45 16.54 -14.70 -18.50
CA THR A 45 16.72 -14.27 -17.11
C THR A 45 16.50 -12.76 -17.01
N HIS A 46 15.37 -12.36 -16.43
CA HIS A 46 15.02 -10.95 -16.27
C HIS A 46 15.41 -10.45 -14.88
N GLU A 47 16.32 -9.49 -14.82
CA GLU A 47 16.65 -8.77 -13.59
C GLU A 47 15.53 -7.81 -13.17
N ARG A 48 15.58 -7.35 -11.92
CA ARG A 48 14.63 -6.39 -11.32
C ARG A 48 14.25 -5.24 -12.25
N ASP A 49 15.23 -4.64 -12.92
CA ASP A 49 14.99 -3.45 -13.73
C ASP A 49 14.17 -3.77 -14.99
N LYS A 50 14.45 -4.89 -15.69
CA LYS A 50 13.63 -5.39 -16.81
C LYS A 50 12.22 -5.76 -16.34
N LEU A 51 12.09 -6.41 -15.18
CA LEU A 51 10.77 -6.75 -14.61
C LEU A 51 9.94 -5.51 -14.25
N ARG A 52 10.58 -4.43 -13.80
CA ARG A 52 9.91 -3.17 -13.45
C ARG A 52 9.32 -2.48 -14.69
N GLU A 53 9.89 -2.71 -15.87
CA GLU A 53 9.32 -2.19 -17.12
C GLU A 53 7.90 -2.68 -17.37
N TRP A 54 7.47 -3.79 -16.77
CA TRP A 54 6.10 -4.30 -16.93
C TRP A 54 5.15 -3.84 -15.83
N MET A 55 5.65 -3.21 -14.76
CA MET A 55 4.86 -2.86 -13.58
C MET A 55 3.70 -1.91 -13.90
N TRP A 56 3.86 -1.02 -14.88
CA TRP A 56 2.82 -0.05 -15.26
C TRP A 56 1.65 -0.69 -16.04
N THR A 57 1.82 -1.92 -16.53
CA THR A 57 0.78 -2.67 -17.27
C THR A 57 -0.07 -3.55 -16.36
N VAL A 58 0.36 -3.74 -15.10
CA VAL A 58 -0.36 -4.58 -14.14
C VAL A 58 -1.73 -3.95 -13.87
N PRO A 59 -2.83 -4.69 -14.12
CA PRO A 59 -4.16 -4.17 -13.87
C PRO A 59 -4.40 -3.97 -12.36
N GLU A 60 -5.24 -3.00 -12.03
CA GLU A 60 -5.68 -2.81 -10.64
C GLU A 60 -6.38 -4.08 -10.14
N PRO A 61 -6.13 -4.50 -8.89
CA PRO A 61 -6.84 -5.62 -8.29
C PRO A 61 -8.36 -5.43 -8.38
N PRO A 62 -9.13 -6.50 -8.65
CA PRO A 62 -10.57 -6.40 -8.66
C PRO A 62 -11.09 -5.94 -7.30
N ALA A 63 -12.19 -5.19 -7.32
CA ALA A 63 -12.86 -4.78 -6.09
C ALA A 63 -13.27 -6.01 -5.26
N LEU A 64 -13.16 -5.87 -3.94
CA LEU A 64 -13.62 -6.89 -3.00
C LEU A 64 -15.14 -7.09 -3.15
N ASP A 65 -15.60 -8.33 -2.94
CA ASP A 65 -17.02 -8.65 -2.89
C ASP A 65 -17.73 -7.76 -1.85
N PRO A 66 -18.95 -7.24 -2.12
CA PRO A 66 -19.70 -6.45 -1.14
C PRO A 66 -19.86 -7.09 0.25
N GLY A 67 -19.83 -8.43 0.36
CA GLY A 67 -19.90 -9.17 1.61
C GLY A 67 -18.56 -9.54 2.23
N ALA A 68 -17.43 -9.18 1.61
CA ALA A 68 -16.10 -9.47 2.13
C ALA A 68 -15.83 -8.69 3.41
N GLU A 69 -15.10 -9.30 4.34
CA GLU A 69 -14.62 -8.59 5.52
C GLU A 69 -13.67 -7.46 5.10
N GLU A 70 -13.86 -6.26 5.66
CA GLU A 70 -13.01 -5.12 5.36
C GLU A 70 -11.54 -5.44 5.68
N PRO A 71 -10.57 -5.01 4.83
CA PRO A 71 -9.16 -5.18 5.13
C PRO A 71 -8.83 -4.59 6.50
N LYS A 72 -8.03 -5.33 7.29
CA LYS A 72 -7.70 -4.95 8.67
C LYS A 72 -6.99 -3.60 8.72
N GLU A 73 -6.21 -3.30 7.69
CA GLU A 73 -5.49 -2.05 7.50
C GLU A 73 -6.45 -0.87 7.37
N ILE A 74 -7.55 -1.02 6.62
CA ILE A 74 -8.58 0.02 6.47
C ILE A 74 -9.34 0.24 7.77
N THR A 75 -9.73 -0.86 8.43
CA THR A 75 -10.41 -0.78 9.73
C THR A 75 -9.53 -0.11 10.78
N ALA A 76 -8.24 -0.46 10.83
CA ALA A 76 -7.27 0.13 11.73
C ALA A 76 -7.04 1.62 11.43
N ALA A 77 -6.91 1.99 10.15
CA ALA A 77 -6.72 3.37 9.72
C ALA A 77 -7.91 4.26 10.10
N ARG A 78 -9.15 3.80 9.88
CA ARG A 78 -10.37 4.53 10.27
C ARG A 78 -10.44 4.74 11.77
N LYS A 79 -10.20 3.69 12.56
CA LYS A 79 -10.15 3.78 14.03
C LYS A 79 -9.07 4.75 14.52
N ALA A 80 -7.91 4.77 13.87
CA ALA A 80 -6.85 5.72 14.19
C ALA A 80 -7.26 7.17 13.88
N ALA A 81 -7.92 7.39 12.74
CA ALA A 81 -8.43 8.70 12.35
C ALA A 81 -9.48 9.23 13.34
N ASP A 82 -10.44 8.39 13.74
CA ASP A 82 -11.48 8.76 14.72
C ASP A 82 -10.88 9.14 16.07
N LYS A 83 -9.91 8.35 16.54
CA LYS A 83 -9.20 8.65 17.80
C LYS A 83 -8.44 9.98 17.71
N LEU A 84 -7.78 10.25 16.58
CA LEU A 84 -7.05 11.50 16.37
C LEU A 84 -7.99 12.70 16.32
N ALA A 85 -9.14 12.56 15.67
CA ALA A 85 -10.17 13.61 15.64
C ALA A 85 -10.73 13.91 17.04
N ALA A 86 -11.03 12.87 17.82
CA ALA A 86 -11.50 13.02 19.20
C ALA A 86 -10.46 13.69 20.11
N GLN A 87 -9.18 13.37 19.93
CA GLN A 87 -8.10 14.00 20.68
C GLN A 87 -7.97 15.50 20.33
N ARG A 88 -7.95 15.83 19.03
CA ARG A 88 -7.89 17.24 18.57
C ARG A 88 -9.06 18.07 19.06
N ALA A 89 -10.27 17.49 19.11
CA ALA A 89 -11.45 18.19 19.63
C ALA A 89 -11.33 18.50 21.12
N ARG A 90 -10.76 17.59 21.93
CA ARG A 90 -10.52 17.82 23.35
C ARG A 90 -9.47 18.90 23.58
N GLU A 91 -8.35 18.83 22.86
CA GLU A 91 -7.28 19.84 22.91
C GLU A 91 -7.82 21.24 22.55
N GLN A 92 -8.67 21.34 21.50
CA GLN A 92 -9.30 22.60 21.11
C GLN A 92 -10.29 23.13 22.16
N GLN A 93 -11.04 22.26 22.84
CA GLN A 93 -11.95 22.66 23.92
C GLN A 93 -11.16 23.18 25.12
N GLU A 94 -10.10 22.48 25.52
CA GLU A 94 -9.21 22.86 26.62
C GLU A 94 -8.47 24.18 26.34
N GLU A 95 -8.14 24.48 25.08
CA GLU A 95 -7.49 25.74 24.69
C GLU A 95 -8.49 26.91 24.50
N GLN A 96 -9.76 26.61 24.18
CA GLN A 96 -10.83 27.63 24.06
C GLN A 96 -11.38 28.06 25.43
N GLU A 97 -11.41 27.17 26.43
CA GLU A 97 -11.91 27.44 27.78
C GLU A 97 -11.22 28.64 28.48
N PRO A 98 -9.88 28.76 28.51
CA PRO A 98 -9.21 29.90 29.11
C PRO A 98 -9.31 31.18 28.27
N ARG A 99 -9.52 31.07 26.94
CA ARG A 99 -9.70 32.22 26.03
C ARG A 99 -11.07 32.88 26.22
N GLN A 100 -12.13 32.08 26.28
CA GLN A 100 -13.50 32.57 26.55
C GLN A 100 -13.65 33.22 27.93
N GLN A 101 -12.99 32.66 28.96
CA GLN A 101 -13.02 33.22 30.32
C GLN A 101 -12.26 34.56 30.46
N GLN A 102 -11.28 34.84 29.60
CA GLN A 102 -10.59 36.14 29.55
C GLN A 102 -11.41 37.19 28.80
N ASP A 103 -12.08 36.80 27.71
CA ASP A 103 -12.98 37.69 26.95
C ASP A 103 -14.20 38.11 27.78
N GLU A 104 -14.79 37.20 28.57
CA GLU A 104 -15.91 37.53 29.48
C GLU A 104 -15.51 38.44 30.65
N LYS A 105 -14.26 38.35 31.14
CA LYS A 105 -13.78 39.19 32.26
C LYS A 105 -13.23 40.55 31.82
N GLY A 106 -12.91 40.74 30.55
CA GLY A 106 -12.38 42.00 29.99
C GLY A 106 -13.43 43.03 29.55
N GLY A 107 -14.72 42.64 29.51
CA GLY A 107 -15.83 43.50 29.07
C GLY A 107 -16.63 44.11 30.23
N THR A 108 -16.17 45.20 30.83
CA THR A 108 -17.00 46.10 31.64
C THR A 108 -16.46 47.54 31.45
N PRO A 109 -17.34 48.53 31.17
CA PRO A 109 -16.98 49.83 30.57
C PRO A 109 -16.10 50.75 31.45
#